data_AF-A0AAN9RCH7-F1
#
_entry.id   AF-A0AAN9RCH7-F1
#
_cell.length_a   1.000
_cell.length_b   1.000
_cell.length_c   1.000
_cell.angle_alpha   90.00
_cell.angle_beta   90.00
_cell.angle_gamma   90.00
#
_symmetry.space_group_name_H-M   'P 1'
#
loop_
_entity.id
_entity.type
_entity.pdbx_description
1 polymer ?
#
loop_
_entity_poly.entity_id
_entity_poly.type
_entity_poly.pdbx_seq_one_letter_code
_entity_poly.pdbx_strand_id
1 'polypeptide(L)'
;MQEQLRLVEGAKRSTITTKQNTKRIAPISTPAMACLSRHHHRTWLTTQDMLQRCPLSAHHCRLNDDADPISLRSLSSAHRLFPVYAMGAPEPTPEPELDGPDPIWNAVRDEAKLEAEKEPILSSFLYASILAHDCFEQALAFVVANRLQNATLLATQLMDIFCNVILHDKPIQRSIRLDVQAFKDRDPACLSYCSALLYMKGYHALQVHRVAHALWHQGRKVLALALQSRVSEVFGVDIHPAAKIGEGILLDHGTGVVIGETAIVGNRVSLMHGVTLGGTGKEIGDRHPKVGEGALIGASATILGNIKIGEGAMIAAGSLVLKDVPPHSIAAGIPAKVISGLQDHDPSLTMKHDATKDFFLASS
;
A
#
# COMPACT_ATOMS: atom_id res chain seq x y z
N MET A 1 61.33 -14.52 27.33
CA MET A 1 60.23 -13.91 26.56
C MET A 1 59.73 -12.70 27.36
N GLN A 2 60.52 -11.66 27.68
CA GLN A 2 61.42 -10.85 26.85
C GLN A 2 60.80 -10.43 25.52
N GLU A 3 59.76 -9.61 25.59
CA GLU A 3 59.77 -8.30 24.91
C GLU A 3 58.78 -7.40 25.65
N GLN A 4 59.34 -6.41 26.34
CA GLN A 4 58.67 -5.50 27.23
C GLN A 4 59.09 -4.10 26.78
N LEU A 5 58.12 -3.19 26.88
CA LEU A 5 58.30 -1.77 27.21
C LEU A 5 58.62 -0.78 26.08
N ARG A 6 57.63 0.10 25.89
CA ARG A 6 57.71 1.56 26.02
C ARG A 6 58.77 2.26 25.17
N LEU A 7 58.31 3.19 24.34
CA LEU A 7 58.83 4.56 24.31
C LEU A 7 57.77 5.47 23.64
N VAL A 8 56.89 5.99 24.50
CA VAL A 8 56.35 7.34 24.34
C VAL A 8 57.48 8.28 24.79
N GLU A 9 57.68 9.36 24.03
CA GLU A 9 58.39 10.64 24.34
C GLU A 9 59.48 11.00 23.32
N GLY A 10 59.30 12.12 22.60
CA GLY A 10 60.33 12.60 21.67
C GLY A 10 59.97 13.76 20.72
N ALA A 11 59.47 14.88 21.25
CA ALA A 11 59.75 16.26 20.82
C ALA A 11 59.61 16.78 19.34
N LYS A 12 58.75 17.81 19.24
CA LYS A 12 58.95 19.16 18.64
C LYS A 12 58.92 19.41 17.10
N ARG A 13 57.90 20.20 16.73
CA ARG A 13 57.83 21.38 15.81
C ARG A 13 58.75 21.44 14.57
N SER A 14 58.11 21.56 13.40
CA SER A 14 58.39 22.67 12.45
C SER A 14 57.20 22.92 11.52
N THR A 15 56.78 24.19 11.45
CA THR A 15 55.83 24.76 10.49
C THR A 15 56.53 25.05 9.18
N ILE A 16 55.97 24.60 8.04
CA ILE A 16 56.27 25.16 6.72
C ILE A 16 54.95 25.36 5.95
N THR A 17 54.65 26.62 5.69
CA THR A 17 53.62 27.13 4.79
C THR A 17 54.01 26.90 3.32
N THR A 18 53.09 26.35 2.52
CA THR A 18 53.17 26.41 1.05
C THR A 18 51.91 27.06 0.48
N LYS A 19 52.09 28.27 -0.07
CA LYS A 19 51.12 28.95 -0.94
C LYS A 19 51.03 28.17 -2.27
N GLN A 20 49.83 27.83 -2.71
CA GLN A 20 49.58 27.52 -4.12
C GLN A 20 48.45 28.40 -4.67
N ASN A 21 48.71 28.81 -5.91
CA ASN A 21 48.17 29.94 -6.62
C ASN A 21 47.15 29.41 -7.64
N THR A 22 45.85 29.58 -7.40
CA THR A 22 44.80 29.16 -8.35
C THR A 22 44.36 30.35 -9.18
N LYS A 23 44.77 30.37 -10.46
CA LYS A 23 44.28 31.27 -11.50
C LYS A 23 42.78 31.02 -11.73
N ARG A 24 42.02 32.13 -11.80
CA ARG A 24 40.60 32.16 -12.19
C ARG A 24 40.45 31.79 -13.67
N ILE A 25 39.52 30.88 -13.96
CA ILE A 25 38.95 30.67 -15.30
C ILE A 25 37.45 30.98 -15.17
N ALA A 26 36.95 31.89 -15.99
CA ALA A 26 35.53 32.27 -16.06
C ALA A 26 34.76 31.29 -16.95
N PRO A 27 33.49 30.94 -16.64
CA PRO A 27 32.67 30.13 -17.53
C PRO A 27 32.04 30.96 -18.65
N ILE A 28 32.09 30.38 -19.85
CA ILE A 28 31.46 30.86 -21.09
C ILE A 28 29.98 30.49 -21.05
N SER A 29 29.10 31.47 -21.25
CA SER A 29 27.66 31.29 -21.40
C SER A 29 27.30 30.80 -22.82
N THR A 30 26.50 29.75 -22.90
CA THR A 30 25.80 29.33 -24.12
C THR A 30 24.29 29.47 -23.90
N PRO A 31 23.51 29.98 -24.89
CA PRO A 31 22.09 30.18 -24.71
C PRO A 31 21.34 28.86 -24.97
N ALA A 32 20.51 28.45 -24.00
CA ALA A 32 19.59 27.34 -24.14
C ALA A 32 18.39 27.74 -25.02
N MET A 33 18.11 26.92 -26.04
CA MET A 33 16.88 26.97 -26.82
C MET A 33 15.69 26.57 -25.94
N ALA A 34 14.77 27.49 -25.74
CA ALA A 34 13.47 27.24 -25.12
C ALA A 34 12.59 26.43 -26.09
N CYS A 35 12.32 25.17 -25.76
CA CYS A 35 11.29 24.38 -26.40
C CYS A 35 9.99 24.58 -25.61
N LEU A 36 9.02 25.27 -26.22
CA LEU A 36 7.69 25.53 -25.66
C LEU A 36 6.88 24.22 -25.61
N SER A 37 6.81 23.56 -24.46
CA SER A 37 5.80 22.52 -24.22
C SER A 37 4.46 23.19 -23.94
N ARG A 38 3.49 23.06 -24.85
CA ARG A 38 2.10 23.43 -24.58
C ARG A 38 1.53 22.46 -23.54
N HIS A 39 1.29 22.94 -22.32
CA HIS A 39 0.50 22.22 -21.33
C HIS A 39 -0.97 22.24 -21.74
N HIS A 40 -1.47 21.09 -22.20
CA HIS A 40 -2.90 20.81 -22.15
C HIS A 40 -3.27 20.51 -20.70
N HIS A 41 -3.93 21.46 -20.03
CA HIS A 41 -4.65 21.19 -18.78
C HIS A 41 -5.78 20.20 -19.08
N ARG A 42 -5.54 18.90 -18.88
CA ARG A 42 -6.61 17.93 -18.63
C ARG A 42 -6.85 17.96 -17.12
N THR A 43 -8.01 18.45 -16.71
CA THR A 43 -8.48 18.38 -15.32
C THR A 43 -8.83 16.93 -15.01
N TRP A 44 -8.03 16.29 -14.17
CA TRP A 44 -8.32 14.97 -13.62
C TRP A 44 -9.16 15.12 -12.36
N LEU A 45 -10.12 14.23 -12.17
CA LEU A 45 -10.96 14.17 -10.96
C LEU A 45 -10.06 13.81 -9.76
N THR A 46 -10.12 14.60 -8.70
CA THR A 46 -9.43 14.28 -7.44
C THR A 46 -10.14 13.12 -6.72
N THR A 47 -9.46 12.47 -5.77
CA THR A 47 -10.12 11.51 -4.85
C THR A 47 -11.43 12.08 -4.27
N GLN A 48 -11.47 13.39 -4.00
CA GLN A 48 -12.64 14.07 -3.45
C GLN A 48 -13.78 14.24 -4.48
N ASP A 49 -13.46 14.44 -5.76
CA ASP A 49 -14.45 14.62 -6.84
C ASP A 49 -15.16 13.31 -7.22
N MET A 50 -14.50 12.16 -7.08
CA MET A 50 -15.17 10.86 -7.27
C MET A 50 -16.15 10.53 -6.14
N LEU A 51 -15.83 10.95 -4.92
CA LEU A 51 -16.67 10.71 -3.73
C LEU A 51 -17.93 11.58 -3.72
N GLN A 52 -17.88 12.83 -4.20
CA GLN A 52 -19.05 13.71 -4.29
C GLN A 52 -20.11 13.24 -5.31
N ARG A 53 -19.77 12.32 -6.22
CA ARG A 53 -20.71 11.72 -7.17
C ARG A 53 -21.38 10.44 -6.66
N CYS A 54 -21.07 10.01 -5.42
CA CYS A 54 -21.71 8.89 -4.73
C CYS A 54 -22.54 9.39 -3.54
N PRO A 55 -23.86 9.15 -3.48
CA PRO A 55 -24.66 9.60 -2.34
C PRO A 55 -24.36 8.73 -1.11
N LEU A 56 -23.68 9.31 -0.12
CA LEU A 56 -23.52 8.72 1.21
C LEU A 56 -24.82 8.91 2.00
N SER A 57 -25.60 7.83 2.21
CA SER A 57 -26.56 7.80 3.32
C SER A 57 -25.91 7.16 4.54
N ALA A 58 -25.77 7.95 5.60
CA ALA A 58 -25.36 7.48 6.91
C ALA A 58 -26.43 6.53 7.49
N HIS A 59 -26.09 5.26 7.69
CA HIS A 59 -26.89 4.36 8.52
C HIS A 59 -26.03 3.73 9.62
N HIS A 60 -26.37 4.09 10.86
CA HIS A 60 -25.96 3.44 12.10
C HIS A 60 -26.35 1.96 12.06
N CYS A 61 -25.36 1.05 12.06
CA CYS A 61 -25.61 -0.36 12.36
C CYS A 61 -25.63 -0.57 13.88
N ARG A 62 -26.81 -0.82 14.45
CA ARG A 62 -26.96 -1.45 15.76
C ARG A 62 -26.83 -2.97 15.58
N LEU A 63 -25.96 -3.57 16.39
CA LEU A 63 -25.81 -5.02 16.51
C LEU A 63 -26.99 -5.58 17.31
N ASN A 64 -27.68 -6.59 16.78
CA ASN A 64 -28.48 -7.50 17.58
C ASN A 64 -27.85 -8.90 17.48
N ASP A 65 -27.49 -9.43 18.63
CA ASP A 65 -27.18 -10.83 18.88
C ASP A 65 -28.46 -11.68 18.76
N ASP A 66 -28.30 -12.90 18.26
CA ASP A 66 -29.06 -14.14 18.57
C ASP A 66 -29.24 -15.02 17.33
N ALA A 67 -28.47 -16.11 17.26
CA ALA A 67 -28.81 -17.31 16.48
C ALA A 67 -28.18 -18.56 17.10
N ASP A 68 -29.02 -19.42 17.66
CA ASP A 68 -28.73 -20.74 18.23
C ASP A 68 -28.45 -21.83 17.15
N PRO A 69 -27.82 -22.97 17.52
CA PRO A 69 -27.11 -23.85 16.59
C PRO A 69 -27.97 -25.00 16.02
N ILE A 70 -27.75 -25.35 14.75
CA ILE A 70 -28.35 -26.52 14.09
C ILE A 70 -27.49 -27.78 14.29
N SER A 71 -28.18 -28.84 14.73
CA SER A 71 -27.73 -30.21 15.02
C SER A 71 -27.09 -30.95 13.83
N LEU A 72 -25.92 -31.54 14.06
CA LEU A 72 -25.23 -32.53 13.21
C LEU A 72 -25.95 -33.90 13.24
N ARG A 73 -26.27 -34.46 12.07
CA ARG A 73 -26.50 -35.90 11.91
C ARG A 73 -25.56 -36.48 10.85
N SER A 74 -25.02 -37.64 11.19
CA SER A 74 -24.04 -38.43 10.44
C SER A 74 -24.56 -38.89 9.09
N LEU A 75 -23.70 -38.90 8.06
CA LEU A 75 -23.79 -39.86 6.96
C LEU A 75 -22.39 -40.23 6.46
N SER A 76 -22.28 -41.52 6.16
CA SER A 76 -21.08 -42.34 5.97
C SER A 76 -20.36 -42.16 4.64
N SER A 77 -19.09 -42.59 4.67
CA SER A 77 -18.13 -42.76 3.58
C SER A 77 -18.69 -43.34 2.27
N ALA A 78 -18.41 -42.66 1.15
CA ALA A 78 -18.23 -43.26 -0.16
C ALA A 78 -17.36 -42.34 -1.04
N HIS A 79 -16.22 -42.85 -1.50
CA HIS A 79 -15.38 -42.22 -2.51
C HIS A 79 -16.21 -41.80 -3.74
N ARG A 80 -16.15 -40.53 -4.12
CA ARG A 80 -16.58 -40.05 -5.44
C ARG A 80 -15.56 -39.07 -6.01
N LEU A 81 -15.18 -39.35 -7.25
CA LEU A 81 -14.43 -38.49 -8.16
C LEU A 81 -14.94 -37.04 -8.11
N PHE A 82 -14.00 -36.10 -8.23
CA PHE A 82 -14.23 -34.66 -8.38
C PHE A 82 -15.29 -34.35 -9.45
N PRO A 83 -16.39 -33.65 -9.11
CA PRO A 83 -17.22 -32.99 -10.10
C PRO A 83 -16.78 -31.52 -10.25
N VAL A 84 -16.56 -31.19 -11.52
CA VAL A 84 -16.47 -29.87 -12.15
C VAL A 84 -17.69 -29.00 -11.79
N TYR A 85 -17.39 -27.70 -11.56
CA TYR A 85 -18.26 -26.50 -11.48
C TYR A 85 -19.78 -26.67 -11.60
N ALA A 86 -20.50 -26.17 -10.58
CA ALA A 86 -21.64 -25.25 -10.71
C ALA A 86 -22.41 -25.19 -9.37
N MET A 87 -22.35 -24.07 -8.65
CA MET A 87 -23.37 -23.70 -7.65
C MET A 87 -23.59 -22.19 -7.72
N GLY A 88 -24.84 -21.80 -7.96
CA GLY A 88 -25.26 -20.42 -8.20
C GLY A 88 -25.05 -19.50 -7.00
N ALA A 89 -24.68 -18.26 -7.30
CA ALA A 89 -24.58 -17.18 -6.33
C ALA A 89 -25.98 -16.64 -5.94
N PRO A 90 -26.15 -16.09 -4.73
CA PRO A 90 -27.38 -15.39 -4.35
C PRO A 90 -27.56 -14.10 -5.17
N GLU A 91 -28.81 -13.76 -5.49
CA GLU A 91 -29.19 -12.53 -6.19
C GLU A 91 -28.66 -11.27 -5.46
N PRO A 92 -27.89 -10.39 -6.14
CA PRO A 92 -27.38 -9.18 -5.52
C PRO A 92 -28.50 -8.13 -5.38
N THR A 93 -28.55 -7.49 -4.22
CA THR A 93 -29.32 -6.25 -4.01
C THR A 93 -28.83 -5.15 -4.95
N PRO A 94 -29.71 -4.28 -5.49
CA PRO A 94 -29.31 -3.26 -6.46
C PRO A 94 -28.50 -2.15 -5.77
N GLU A 95 -27.18 -2.28 -5.82
CA GLU A 95 -26.21 -1.21 -5.54
C GLU A 95 -25.86 -0.48 -6.84
N PRO A 96 -25.51 0.83 -6.78
CA PRO A 96 -25.41 1.69 -7.95
C PRO A 96 -24.47 1.10 -9.01
N GLU A 97 -25.02 0.89 -10.20
CA GLU A 97 -24.33 0.35 -11.37
C GLU A 97 -23.11 1.21 -11.72
N LEU A 98 -21.95 0.56 -11.87
CA LEU A 98 -20.74 1.16 -12.46
C LEU A 98 -20.84 1.22 -14.00
N ASP A 99 -22.03 1.48 -14.56
CA ASP A 99 -22.30 1.45 -16.01
C ASP A 99 -21.98 2.79 -16.71
N GLY A 100 -20.99 3.50 -16.18
CA GLY A 100 -20.45 4.74 -16.76
C GLY A 100 -19.08 4.54 -17.40
N PRO A 101 -18.59 5.54 -18.18
CA PRO A 101 -17.22 5.54 -18.67
C PRO A 101 -16.24 5.47 -17.51
N ASP A 102 -15.23 4.58 -17.59
CA ASP A 102 -14.17 4.44 -16.59
C ASP A 102 -13.00 5.40 -16.92
N PRO A 103 -12.90 6.57 -16.27
CA PRO A 103 -11.90 7.57 -16.60
C PRO A 103 -10.48 7.11 -16.25
N ILE A 104 -10.32 6.29 -15.20
CA ILE A 104 -9.02 5.78 -14.76
C ILE A 104 -8.51 4.78 -15.79
N TRP A 105 -9.36 3.84 -16.24
CA TRP A 105 -8.95 2.89 -17.26
C TRP A 105 -8.60 3.57 -18.59
N ASN A 106 -9.40 4.55 -19.01
CA ASN A 106 -9.11 5.33 -20.20
C ASN A 106 -7.76 6.07 -20.08
N ALA A 107 -7.46 6.66 -18.91
CA ALA A 107 -6.18 7.30 -18.65
C ALA A 107 -5.02 6.30 -18.75
N VAL A 108 -5.13 5.14 -18.11
CA VAL A 108 -4.11 4.08 -18.16
C VAL A 108 -3.83 3.66 -19.61
N ARG A 109 -4.86 3.46 -20.43
CA ARG A 109 -4.68 3.08 -21.85
C ARG A 109 -4.01 4.18 -22.66
N ASP A 110 -4.45 5.44 -22.49
CA ASP A 110 -3.85 6.59 -23.19
C ASP A 110 -2.38 6.77 -22.80
N GLU A 111 -2.07 6.69 -21.51
CA GLU A 111 -0.71 6.75 -20.98
C GLU A 111 0.15 5.61 -21.51
N ALA A 112 -0.35 4.36 -21.52
CA ALA A 112 0.38 3.21 -22.04
C ALA A 112 0.71 3.32 -23.54
N LYS A 113 -0.21 3.87 -24.36
CA LYS A 113 0.07 4.15 -25.79
C LYS A 113 1.21 5.15 -25.93
N LEU A 114 1.14 6.26 -25.21
CA LEU A 114 2.17 7.31 -25.25
C LEU A 114 3.53 6.79 -24.81
N GLU A 115 3.58 5.98 -23.75
CA GLU A 115 4.85 5.39 -23.29
C GLU A 115 5.39 4.32 -24.26
N ALA A 116 4.52 3.55 -24.92
CA ALA A 116 4.93 2.57 -25.93
C ALA A 116 5.52 3.21 -27.20
N GLU A 117 5.09 4.43 -27.53
CA GLU A 117 5.67 5.23 -28.61
C GLU A 117 7.03 5.84 -28.22
N LYS A 118 7.17 6.28 -26.96
CA LYS A 118 8.40 6.90 -26.45
C LYS A 118 9.51 5.90 -26.17
N GLU A 119 9.17 4.70 -25.71
CA GLU A 119 10.13 3.66 -25.34
C GLU A 119 9.87 2.35 -26.12
N PRO A 120 10.38 2.22 -27.36
CA PRO A 120 10.11 1.08 -28.23
C PRO A 120 10.52 -0.27 -27.64
N ILE A 121 11.53 -0.33 -26.77
CA ILE A 121 11.97 -1.59 -26.13
C ILE A 121 10.86 -2.17 -25.25
N LEU A 122 10.06 -1.31 -24.62
CA LEU A 122 8.98 -1.71 -23.73
C LEU A 122 7.62 -1.79 -24.43
N SER A 123 7.54 -1.51 -25.73
CA SER A 123 6.28 -1.47 -26.47
C SER A 123 5.50 -2.79 -26.34
N SER A 124 6.13 -3.94 -26.64
CA SER A 124 5.47 -5.25 -26.50
C SER A 124 4.99 -5.54 -25.08
N PHE A 125 5.76 -5.11 -24.08
CA PHE A 125 5.38 -5.26 -22.66
C PHE A 125 4.13 -4.42 -22.33
N LEU A 126 4.06 -3.17 -22.78
CA LEU A 126 2.91 -2.28 -22.57
C LEU A 126 1.68 -2.76 -23.32
N TYR A 127 1.85 -3.27 -24.55
CA TYR A 127 0.76 -3.88 -25.30
C TYR A 127 0.20 -5.11 -24.58
N ALA A 128 1.08 -6.04 -24.19
CA ALA A 128 0.66 -7.26 -23.51
C ALA A 128 0.03 -7.00 -22.14
N SER A 129 0.53 -6.01 -21.39
CA SER A 129 0.10 -5.76 -20.01
C SER A 129 -1.12 -4.86 -19.89
N ILE A 130 -1.35 -3.97 -20.86
CA ILE A 130 -2.41 -2.96 -20.81
C ILE A 130 -3.28 -3.01 -22.06
N LEU A 131 -2.71 -2.76 -23.24
CA LEU A 131 -3.50 -2.43 -24.43
C LEU A 131 -4.30 -3.62 -24.99
N ALA A 132 -3.86 -4.84 -24.70
CA ALA A 132 -4.52 -6.09 -25.08
C ALA A 132 -5.72 -6.48 -24.19
N HIS A 133 -5.97 -5.76 -23.10
CA HIS A 133 -7.08 -6.04 -22.19
C HIS A 133 -8.26 -5.09 -22.42
N ASP A 134 -9.46 -5.53 -22.06
CA ASP A 134 -10.70 -4.76 -22.26
C ASP A 134 -11.00 -3.84 -21.07
N CYS A 135 -10.58 -4.25 -19.86
CA CYS A 135 -10.85 -3.52 -18.62
C CYS A 135 -9.65 -3.50 -17.66
N PHE A 136 -9.73 -2.60 -16.67
CA PHE A 136 -8.69 -2.41 -15.66
C PHE A 136 -8.43 -3.69 -14.85
N GLU A 137 -9.48 -4.44 -14.53
CA GLU A 137 -9.43 -5.67 -13.74
C GLU A 137 -8.56 -6.73 -14.40
N GLN A 138 -8.73 -6.94 -15.71
CA GLN A 138 -7.95 -7.90 -16.49
C GLN A 138 -6.49 -7.47 -16.60
N ALA A 139 -6.22 -6.19 -16.86
CA ALA A 139 -4.85 -5.67 -16.90
C ALA A 139 -4.14 -5.83 -15.55
N LEU A 140 -4.81 -5.48 -14.46
CA LEU A 140 -4.29 -5.67 -13.11
C LEU A 140 -3.99 -7.15 -12.84
N ALA A 141 -4.96 -8.04 -13.11
CA ALA A 141 -4.80 -9.48 -12.93
C ALA A 141 -3.61 -10.02 -13.72
N PHE A 142 -3.42 -9.59 -14.97
CA PHE A 142 -2.31 -10.00 -15.81
C PHE A 142 -0.97 -9.54 -15.22
N VAL A 143 -0.87 -8.29 -14.80
CA VAL A 143 0.36 -7.73 -14.22
C VAL A 143 0.72 -8.48 -12.94
N VAL A 144 -0.21 -8.64 -11.99
CA VAL A 144 0.11 -9.32 -10.73
C VAL A 144 0.37 -10.82 -10.92
N ALA A 145 -0.32 -11.49 -11.85
CA ALA A 145 -0.08 -12.89 -12.17
C ALA A 145 1.34 -13.11 -12.71
N ASN A 146 1.80 -12.28 -13.64
CA ASN A 146 3.14 -12.39 -14.20
C ASN A 146 4.23 -12.06 -13.19
N ARG A 147 3.96 -11.17 -12.22
CA ARG A 147 4.90 -10.87 -11.14
C ARG A 147 4.96 -11.97 -10.08
N LEU A 148 3.84 -12.64 -9.80
CA LEU A 148 3.74 -13.64 -8.74
C LEU A 148 3.97 -15.08 -9.23
N GLN A 149 4.04 -15.33 -10.53
CA GLN A 149 4.24 -16.67 -11.04
C GLN A 149 5.50 -17.35 -10.49
N ASN A 150 5.44 -18.66 -10.33
CA ASN A 150 6.58 -19.53 -10.06
C ASN A 150 6.27 -20.95 -10.58
N ALA A 151 7.16 -21.92 -10.31
CA ALA A 151 6.96 -23.30 -10.75
C ALA A 151 5.73 -24.01 -10.16
N THR A 152 5.14 -23.48 -9.08
CA THR A 152 3.95 -24.05 -8.41
C THR A 152 2.66 -23.34 -8.83
N LEU A 153 2.70 -22.01 -8.94
CA LEU A 153 1.59 -21.15 -9.31
C LEU A 153 1.92 -20.51 -10.66
N LEU A 154 1.43 -21.12 -11.74
CA LEU A 154 1.67 -20.61 -13.09
C LEU A 154 0.92 -19.30 -13.31
N ALA A 155 1.45 -18.41 -14.16
CA ALA A 155 0.79 -17.14 -14.49
C ALA A 155 -0.64 -17.33 -14.99
N THR A 156 -0.92 -18.38 -15.77
CA THR A 156 -2.28 -18.67 -16.27
C THR A 156 -3.26 -19.03 -15.16
N GLN A 157 -2.82 -19.78 -14.15
CA GLN A 157 -3.64 -20.14 -12.99
C GLN A 157 -3.88 -18.91 -12.10
N LEU A 158 -2.84 -18.11 -11.86
CA LEU A 158 -2.95 -16.87 -11.11
C LEU A 158 -3.88 -15.88 -11.80
N MET A 159 -3.77 -15.75 -13.12
CA MET A 159 -4.65 -14.90 -13.93
C MET A 159 -6.11 -15.33 -13.77
N ASP A 160 -6.41 -16.62 -13.89
CA ASP A 160 -7.77 -17.15 -13.72
C ASP A 160 -8.31 -16.86 -12.31
N ILE A 161 -7.51 -17.11 -11.26
CA ILE A 161 -7.88 -16.82 -9.87
C ILE A 161 -8.18 -15.33 -9.68
N PHE A 162 -7.28 -14.45 -10.12
CA PHE A 162 -7.42 -13.01 -9.93
C PHE A 162 -8.60 -12.45 -10.73
N CYS A 163 -8.73 -12.81 -12.01
CA CYS A 163 -9.88 -12.40 -12.83
C CYS A 163 -11.19 -12.89 -12.22
N ASN A 164 -11.27 -14.17 -11.82
CA ASN A 164 -12.49 -14.74 -11.26
C ASN A 164 -12.93 -13.98 -9.99
N VAL A 165 -12.01 -13.61 -9.10
CA VAL A 165 -12.38 -12.87 -7.89
C VAL A 165 -12.69 -11.40 -8.20
N ILE A 166 -11.81 -10.70 -8.92
CA ILE A 166 -11.94 -9.24 -9.13
C ILE A 166 -13.17 -8.92 -9.99
N LEU A 167 -13.42 -9.68 -11.07
CA LEU A 167 -14.54 -9.40 -11.98
C LEU A 167 -15.92 -9.63 -11.36
N HIS A 168 -16.01 -10.44 -10.30
CA HIS A 168 -17.28 -10.80 -9.64
C HIS A 168 -17.47 -10.08 -8.29
N ASP A 169 -16.58 -9.16 -7.91
CA ASP A 169 -16.65 -8.44 -6.63
C ASP A 169 -16.59 -6.92 -6.87
N LYS A 170 -17.77 -6.28 -6.81
CA LYS A 170 -17.93 -4.82 -7.02
C LYS A 170 -17.17 -3.98 -5.98
N PRO A 171 -17.20 -4.29 -4.67
CA PRO A 171 -16.35 -3.65 -3.69
C PRO A 171 -14.85 -3.68 -4.03
N ILE A 172 -14.34 -4.82 -4.52
CA ILE A 172 -12.93 -4.92 -4.97
C ILE A 172 -12.69 -4.01 -6.20
N GLN A 173 -13.58 -4.02 -7.19
CA GLN A 173 -13.49 -3.15 -8.39
C GLN A 173 -13.43 -1.66 -8.03
N ARG A 174 -14.19 -1.23 -7.02
CA ARG A 174 -14.12 0.13 -6.50
C ARG A 174 -12.78 0.37 -5.79
N SER A 175 -12.38 -0.54 -4.92
CA SER A 175 -11.16 -0.41 -4.13
C SER A 175 -9.90 -0.29 -4.98
N ILE A 176 -9.74 -1.12 -6.03
CA ILE A 176 -8.55 -1.11 -6.89
C ILE A 176 -8.37 0.24 -7.61
N ARG A 177 -9.47 0.95 -7.88
CA ARG A 177 -9.51 2.28 -8.51
C ARG A 177 -9.18 3.39 -7.50
N LEU A 178 -9.77 3.33 -6.30
CA LEU A 178 -9.46 4.29 -5.25
C LEU A 178 -8.01 4.17 -4.76
N ASP A 179 -7.48 2.96 -4.72
CA ASP A 179 -6.09 2.72 -4.34
C ASP A 179 -5.12 3.27 -5.42
N VAL A 180 -5.38 3.05 -6.71
CA VAL A 180 -4.50 3.61 -7.77
C VAL A 180 -4.57 5.14 -7.80
N GLN A 181 -5.75 5.72 -7.51
CA GLN A 181 -5.91 7.15 -7.32
C GLN A 181 -5.09 7.66 -6.13
N ALA A 182 -5.06 6.91 -5.02
CA ALA A 182 -4.25 7.29 -3.86
C ALA A 182 -2.75 7.38 -4.19
N PHE A 183 -2.22 6.45 -4.99
CA PHE A 183 -0.85 6.56 -5.51
C PHE A 183 -0.68 7.82 -6.38
N LYS A 184 -1.60 8.03 -7.32
CA LYS A 184 -1.53 9.18 -8.23
C LYS A 184 -1.59 10.54 -7.54
N ASP A 185 -2.39 10.65 -6.48
CA ASP A 185 -2.65 11.90 -5.75
C ASP A 185 -1.58 12.21 -4.70
N ARG A 186 -1.05 11.18 -4.03
CA ARG A 186 -0.29 11.34 -2.79
C ARG A 186 1.20 11.08 -2.95
N ASP A 187 1.60 10.28 -3.94
CA ASP A 187 3.01 10.06 -4.26
C ASP A 187 3.46 11.01 -5.37
N PRO A 188 4.29 12.03 -5.07
CA PRO A 188 4.79 12.95 -6.09
C PRO A 188 5.69 12.27 -7.14
N ALA A 189 6.22 11.08 -6.86
CA ALA A 189 6.98 10.28 -7.82
C ALA A 189 6.07 9.42 -8.73
N CYS A 190 4.79 9.27 -8.40
CA CYS A 190 3.82 8.54 -9.21
C CYS A 190 3.27 9.43 -10.34
N LEU A 191 3.99 9.42 -11.46
CA LEU A 191 3.71 10.32 -12.59
C LEU A 191 2.40 10.01 -13.34
N SER A 192 1.91 8.77 -13.30
CA SER A 192 0.74 8.34 -14.07
C SER A 192 0.00 7.14 -13.46
N TYR A 193 -1.28 6.92 -13.81
CA TYR A 193 -2.01 5.74 -13.35
C TYR A 193 -1.38 4.45 -13.91
N CYS A 194 -0.91 4.50 -15.15
CA CYS A 194 -0.19 3.42 -15.80
C CYS A 194 1.08 3.04 -15.02
N SER A 195 1.84 4.02 -14.52
CA SER A 195 3.02 3.75 -13.70
C SER A 195 2.68 3.08 -12.36
N ALA A 196 1.57 3.48 -11.74
CA ALA A 196 1.07 2.84 -10.52
C ALA A 196 0.70 1.37 -10.77
N LEU A 197 -0.08 1.12 -11.82
CA LEU A 197 -0.54 -0.22 -12.18
C LEU A 197 0.60 -1.16 -12.57
N LEU A 198 1.66 -0.68 -13.24
CA LEU A 198 2.73 -1.54 -13.73
C LEU A 198 3.85 -1.79 -12.71
N TYR A 199 4.18 -0.79 -11.88
CA TYR A 199 5.46 -0.79 -11.17
C TYR A 199 5.35 -0.75 -9.65
N MET A 200 4.27 -0.21 -9.09
CA MET A 200 4.18 0.03 -7.65
C MET A 200 3.86 -1.25 -6.88
N LYS A 201 4.89 -1.84 -6.27
CA LYS A 201 4.72 -3.13 -5.57
C LYS A 201 3.81 -3.04 -4.34
N GLY A 202 3.72 -1.88 -3.70
CA GLY A 202 2.76 -1.67 -2.61
C GLY A 202 1.31 -1.73 -3.11
N TYR A 203 1.04 -1.13 -4.28
CA TYR A 203 -0.25 -1.27 -4.96
C TYR A 203 -0.55 -2.75 -5.28
N HIS A 204 0.40 -3.46 -5.92
CA HIS A 204 0.23 -4.89 -6.24
C HIS A 204 -0.05 -5.75 -5.00
N ALA A 205 0.71 -5.57 -3.93
CA ALA A 205 0.55 -6.35 -2.70
C ALA A 205 -0.84 -6.15 -2.09
N LEU A 206 -1.33 -4.91 -2.09
CA LEU A 206 -2.66 -4.58 -1.60
C LEU A 206 -3.77 -5.25 -2.43
N GLN A 207 -3.68 -5.20 -3.76
CA GLN A 207 -4.71 -5.81 -4.60
C GLN A 207 -4.74 -7.34 -4.48
N VAL A 208 -3.56 -7.97 -4.34
CA VAL A 208 -3.48 -9.42 -4.11
C VAL A 208 -3.99 -9.79 -2.71
N HIS A 209 -3.75 -8.95 -1.70
CA HIS A 209 -4.39 -9.11 -0.38
C HIS A 209 -5.92 -9.11 -0.49
N ARG A 210 -6.53 -8.19 -1.25
CA ARG A 210 -7.99 -8.16 -1.43
C ARG A 210 -8.52 -9.48 -2.00
N VAL A 211 -7.82 -10.06 -2.99
CA VAL A 211 -8.16 -11.39 -3.53
C VAL A 211 -7.97 -12.48 -2.47
N ALA A 212 -6.84 -12.49 -1.76
CA ALA A 212 -6.57 -13.45 -0.70
C ALA A 212 -7.61 -13.36 0.44
N HIS A 213 -8.07 -12.16 0.77
CA HIS A 213 -9.12 -11.88 1.76
C HIS A 213 -10.46 -12.49 1.33
N ALA A 214 -10.88 -12.26 0.09
CA ALA A 214 -12.09 -12.88 -0.46
C ALA A 214 -11.99 -14.42 -0.42
N LEU A 215 -10.86 -14.98 -0.87
CA LEU A 215 -10.61 -16.43 -0.83
C LEU A 215 -10.62 -17.00 0.60
N TRP A 216 -10.08 -16.25 1.56
CA TRP A 216 -10.08 -16.62 2.97
C TRP A 216 -11.51 -16.77 3.51
N HIS A 217 -12.38 -15.82 3.18
CA HIS A 217 -13.80 -15.83 3.59
C HIS A 217 -14.65 -16.85 2.83
N GLN A 218 -14.23 -17.25 1.63
CA GLN A 218 -14.81 -18.40 0.91
C GLN A 218 -14.34 -19.77 1.45
N GLY A 219 -13.52 -19.80 2.51
CA GLY A 219 -12.98 -21.03 3.09
C GLY A 219 -11.76 -21.60 2.35
N ARG A 220 -11.30 -20.96 1.27
CA ARG A 220 -10.10 -21.36 0.50
C ARG A 220 -8.81 -20.90 1.18
N LYS A 221 -8.70 -21.15 2.49
CA LYS A 221 -7.63 -20.63 3.35
C LYS A 221 -6.22 -21.02 2.91
N VAL A 222 -6.03 -22.25 2.44
CA VAL A 222 -4.71 -22.71 1.96
C VAL A 222 -4.23 -21.88 0.78
N LEU A 223 -5.11 -21.56 -0.17
CA LEU A 223 -4.76 -20.71 -1.31
C LEU A 223 -4.50 -19.27 -0.86
N ALA A 224 -5.32 -18.73 0.05
CA ALA A 224 -5.11 -17.39 0.59
C ALA A 224 -3.73 -17.26 1.29
N LEU A 225 -3.34 -18.26 2.08
CA LEU A 225 -2.02 -18.30 2.73
C LEU A 225 -0.88 -18.49 1.72
N ALA A 226 -1.08 -19.29 0.66
CA ALA A 226 -0.10 -19.43 -0.41
C ALA A 226 0.12 -18.09 -1.15
N LEU A 227 -0.94 -17.34 -1.41
CA LEU A 227 -0.85 -15.99 -1.98
C LEU A 227 -0.16 -15.01 -1.03
N GLN A 228 -0.50 -14.99 0.25
CA GLN A 228 0.19 -14.20 1.27
C GLN A 228 1.71 -14.49 1.25
N SER A 229 2.09 -15.76 1.33
CA SER A 229 3.49 -16.17 1.30
C SER A 229 4.20 -15.71 0.03
N ARG A 230 3.52 -15.81 -1.13
CA ARG A 230 4.12 -15.39 -2.41
C ARG A 230 4.27 -13.88 -2.52
N VAL A 231 3.32 -13.12 -2.00
CA VAL A 231 3.39 -11.65 -1.92
C VAL A 231 4.54 -11.21 -1.00
N SER A 232 4.72 -11.89 0.14
CA SER A 232 5.87 -11.64 1.02
C SER A 232 7.20 -11.91 0.32
N GLU A 233 7.31 -12.99 -0.44
CA GLU A 233 8.55 -13.34 -1.15
C GLU A 233 8.89 -12.35 -2.28
N VAL A 234 7.90 -11.97 -3.10
CA VAL A 234 8.13 -11.17 -4.31
C VAL A 234 8.15 -9.67 -4.03
N PHE A 235 7.26 -9.19 -3.15
CA PHE A 235 7.10 -7.76 -2.88
C PHE A 235 7.72 -7.33 -1.54
N GLY A 236 8.04 -8.28 -0.65
CA GLY A 236 8.50 -7.98 0.70
C GLY A 236 7.39 -7.37 1.55
N VAL A 237 6.12 -7.72 1.29
CA VAL A 237 4.94 -7.25 2.02
C VAL A 237 4.23 -8.47 2.58
N ASP A 238 3.98 -8.51 3.89
CA ASP A 238 3.28 -9.62 4.53
C ASP A 238 1.98 -9.11 5.16
N ILE A 239 0.85 -9.42 4.53
CA ILE A 239 -0.49 -9.06 5.02
C ILE A 239 -1.27 -10.35 5.19
N HIS A 240 -1.68 -10.62 6.44
CA HIS A 240 -2.49 -11.80 6.71
C HIS A 240 -3.86 -11.68 6.03
N PRO A 241 -4.36 -12.73 5.32
CA PRO A 241 -5.60 -12.65 4.56
C PRO A 241 -6.84 -12.25 5.37
N ALA A 242 -6.87 -12.54 6.68
CA ALA A 242 -7.98 -12.12 7.56
C ALA A 242 -7.95 -10.63 7.95
N ALA A 243 -6.85 -9.91 7.71
CA ALA A 243 -6.74 -8.49 8.03
C ALA A 243 -7.76 -7.68 7.21
N LYS A 244 -8.43 -6.72 7.86
CA LYS A 244 -9.45 -5.89 7.21
C LYS A 244 -8.81 -4.57 6.81
N ILE A 245 -8.81 -4.28 5.50
CA ILE A 245 -8.20 -3.07 4.95
C ILE A 245 -9.23 -2.33 4.11
N GLY A 246 -9.45 -1.05 4.43
CA GLY A 246 -10.35 -0.15 3.72
C GLY A 246 -9.89 0.17 2.30
N GLU A 247 -10.48 1.21 1.72
CA GLU A 247 -10.24 1.67 0.35
C GLU A 247 -9.47 3.01 0.29
N GLY A 248 -8.82 3.29 -0.84
CA GLY A 248 -8.03 4.50 -1.03
C GLY A 248 -6.74 4.47 -0.23
N ILE A 249 -6.11 3.31 -0.11
CA ILE A 249 -4.91 3.11 0.69
C ILE A 249 -3.67 3.41 -0.16
N LEU A 250 -2.75 4.16 0.42
CA LEU A 250 -1.39 4.28 -0.11
C LEU A 250 -0.47 3.35 0.69
N LEU A 251 0.17 2.41 0.00
CA LEU A 251 1.23 1.58 0.57
C LEU A 251 2.56 1.97 -0.09
N ASP A 252 3.12 3.10 0.31
CA ASP A 252 4.25 3.67 -0.39
C ASP A 252 5.54 2.87 -0.14
N HIS A 253 6.25 2.61 -1.23
CA HIS A 253 7.38 1.67 -1.37
C HIS A 253 7.09 0.20 -1.00
N GLY A 254 6.26 -0.06 0.01
CA GLY A 254 5.77 -1.39 0.45
C GLY A 254 6.78 -2.29 1.17
N THR A 255 8.09 -2.18 0.92
CA THR A 255 9.09 -3.09 1.49
C THR A 255 9.00 -3.21 3.01
N GLY A 256 8.97 -4.42 3.55
CA GLY A 256 9.02 -4.68 4.99
C GLY A 256 7.73 -4.36 5.73
N VAL A 257 6.61 -4.13 5.03
CA VAL A 257 5.31 -3.94 5.69
C VAL A 257 4.79 -5.29 6.20
N VAL A 258 4.36 -5.31 7.45
CA VAL A 258 3.77 -6.49 8.10
C VAL A 258 2.43 -6.11 8.74
N ILE A 259 1.34 -6.77 8.35
CA ILE A 259 -0.01 -6.52 8.88
C ILE A 259 -0.63 -7.85 9.33
N GLY A 260 -0.84 -7.96 10.65
CA GLY A 260 -1.30 -9.20 11.26
C GLY A 260 -2.80 -9.49 11.15
N GLU A 261 -3.17 -10.71 11.51
CA GLU A 261 -4.48 -11.33 11.30
C GLU A 261 -5.70 -10.50 11.72
N THR A 262 -5.64 -9.85 12.87
CA THR A 262 -6.80 -9.13 13.45
C THR A 262 -6.67 -7.62 13.30
N ALA A 263 -5.74 -7.16 12.47
CA ALA A 263 -5.55 -5.75 12.20
C ALA A 263 -6.75 -5.21 11.42
N ILE A 264 -7.12 -3.96 11.73
CA ILE A 264 -8.09 -3.20 10.94
C ILE A 264 -7.40 -1.92 10.50
N VAL A 265 -7.49 -1.62 9.21
CA VAL A 265 -7.02 -0.38 8.60
C VAL A 265 -8.22 0.30 7.96
N GLY A 266 -8.53 1.52 8.41
CA GLY A 266 -9.62 2.34 7.87
C GLY A 266 -9.35 2.81 6.44
N ASN A 267 -10.27 3.61 5.89
CA ASN A 267 -10.10 4.15 4.54
C ASN A 267 -9.07 5.28 4.51
N ARG A 268 -8.57 5.60 3.32
CA ARG A 268 -7.67 6.74 3.09
C ARG A 268 -6.44 6.77 4.00
N VAL A 269 -5.96 5.60 4.46
CA VAL A 269 -4.74 5.49 5.24
C VAL A 269 -3.53 5.49 4.29
N SER A 270 -2.44 6.12 4.72
CA SER A 270 -1.16 6.08 4.03
C SER A 270 -0.12 5.41 4.94
N LEU A 271 0.47 4.31 4.48
CA LEU A 271 1.50 3.56 5.19
C LEU A 271 2.79 3.55 4.37
N MET A 272 3.89 3.88 5.02
CA MET A 272 5.21 3.82 4.41
C MET A 272 5.83 2.41 4.53
N HIS A 273 7.00 2.21 3.92
CA HIS A 273 7.78 0.98 4.08
C HIS A 273 8.12 0.68 5.55
N GLY A 274 8.35 -0.60 5.86
CA GLY A 274 8.80 -1.07 7.17
C GLY A 274 7.74 -1.01 8.28
N VAL A 275 6.52 -0.56 7.98
CA VAL A 275 5.46 -0.46 8.98
C VAL A 275 5.04 -1.83 9.47
N THR A 276 4.95 -2.00 10.79
CA THR A 276 4.45 -3.22 11.41
C THR A 276 3.18 -2.95 12.21
N LEU A 277 2.08 -3.62 11.86
CA LEU A 277 0.84 -3.72 12.64
C LEU A 277 0.79 -5.12 13.28
N GLY A 278 1.49 -5.27 14.41
CA GLY A 278 1.84 -6.57 14.99
C GLY A 278 1.15 -6.88 16.32
N GLY A 279 1.30 -8.12 16.79
CA GLY A 279 0.89 -8.55 18.13
C GLY A 279 2.00 -8.38 19.16
N THR A 280 1.65 -8.38 20.45
CA THR A 280 2.60 -8.25 21.58
C THR A 280 3.01 -9.59 22.22
N GLY A 281 2.42 -10.70 21.79
CA GLY A 281 2.66 -12.02 22.40
C GLY A 281 1.95 -13.17 21.69
N LYS A 282 1.81 -14.30 22.39
CA LYS A 282 1.21 -15.55 21.88
C LYS A 282 -0.29 -15.70 22.16
N GLU A 283 -0.92 -14.67 22.70
CA GLU A 283 -2.34 -14.72 23.04
C GLU A 283 -3.19 -14.87 21.78
N ILE A 284 -4.24 -15.69 21.89
CA ILE A 284 -5.20 -15.94 20.82
C ILE A 284 -6.33 -14.92 20.97
N GLY A 285 -6.86 -14.43 19.85
CA GLY A 285 -7.92 -13.44 19.82
C GLY A 285 -7.47 -12.14 19.18
N ASP A 286 -8.20 -11.06 19.49
CA ASP A 286 -7.93 -9.75 18.93
C ASP A 286 -6.69 -9.11 19.57
N ARG A 287 -5.61 -9.04 18.80
CA ARG A 287 -4.25 -8.74 19.29
C ARG A 287 -3.46 -7.78 18.42
N HIS A 288 -4.07 -7.23 17.37
CA HIS A 288 -3.40 -6.35 16.41
C HIS A 288 -4.06 -4.96 16.34
N PRO A 289 -3.35 -3.94 15.82
CA PRO A 289 -3.81 -2.57 15.84
C PRO A 289 -5.10 -2.30 15.04
N LYS A 290 -5.80 -1.24 15.44
CA LYS A 290 -6.96 -0.66 14.76
C LYS A 290 -6.60 0.75 14.30
N VAL A 291 -6.26 0.90 13.03
CA VAL A 291 -5.85 2.17 12.42
C VAL A 291 -7.08 2.88 11.87
N GLY A 292 -7.35 4.07 12.39
CA GLY A 292 -8.46 4.92 11.98
C GLY A 292 -8.30 5.47 10.56
N GLU A 293 -9.40 5.93 10.00
CA GLU A 293 -9.47 6.56 8.68
C GLU A 293 -8.53 7.78 8.58
N GLY A 294 -7.93 8.03 7.42
CA GLY A 294 -7.09 9.21 7.20
C GLY A 294 -5.74 9.24 7.95
N ALA A 295 -5.38 8.16 8.66
CA ALA A 295 -4.13 8.10 9.41
C ALA A 295 -2.89 8.03 8.48
N LEU A 296 -1.81 8.69 8.89
CA LEU A 296 -0.49 8.61 8.25
C LEU A 296 0.48 7.83 9.13
N ILE A 297 0.98 6.70 8.65
CA ILE A 297 1.94 5.86 9.37
C ILE A 297 3.31 5.96 8.70
N GLY A 298 4.22 6.66 9.37
CA GLY A 298 5.56 6.94 8.87
C GLY A 298 6.46 5.70 8.72
N ALA A 299 7.54 5.87 7.97
CA ALA A 299 8.47 4.79 7.63
C ALA A 299 8.98 4.05 8.86
N SER A 300 8.97 2.71 8.81
CA SER A 300 9.48 1.82 9.87
C SER A 300 8.83 2.02 11.24
N ALA A 301 7.62 2.59 11.31
CA ALA A 301 6.86 2.63 12.55
C ALA A 301 6.34 1.24 12.94
N THR A 302 6.48 0.88 14.21
CA THR A 302 6.05 -0.41 14.77
C THR A 302 4.94 -0.17 15.78
N ILE A 303 3.76 -0.74 15.52
CA ILE A 303 2.54 -0.57 16.32
C ILE A 303 2.13 -1.95 16.80
N LEU A 304 2.16 -2.18 18.11
CA LEU A 304 1.99 -3.53 18.68
C LEU A 304 0.80 -3.60 19.63
N GLY A 305 0.02 -4.67 19.47
CA GLY A 305 -1.08 -5.02 20.37
C GLY A 305 -2.44 -4.55 19.85
N ASN A 306 -3.49 -4.91 20.56
CA ASN A 306 -4.84 -4.44 20.26
C ASN A 306 -5.03 -3.01 20.78
N ILE A 307 -4.42 -2.07 20.06
CA ILE A 307 -4.47 -0.64 20.35
C ILE A 307 -5.08 0.13 19.19
N LYS A 308 -5.63 1.30 19.48
CA LYS A 308 -6.29 2.18 18.52
C LYS A 308 -5.36 3.31 18.12
N ILE A 309 -5.19 3.51 16.82
CA ILE A 309 -4.66 4.73 16.24
C ILE A 309 -5.86 5.52 15.74
N GLY A 310 -6.12 6.68 16.34
CA GLY A 310 -7.29 7.49 16.02
C GLY A 310 -7.34 7.94 14.56
N GLU A 311 -8.53 8.30 14.12
CA GLU A 311 -8.76 8.92 12.82
C GLU A 311 -7.88 10.17 12.65
N GLY A 312 -7.31 10.33 11.45
CA GLY A 312 -6.45 11.46 11.11
C GLY A 312 -5.23 11.59 12.01
N ALA A 313 -4.80 10.54 12.72
CA ALA A 313 -3.58 10.57 13.52
C ALA A 313 -2.34 10.37 12.62
N MET A 314 -1.20 10.90 13.07
CA MET A 314 0.09 10.73 12.42
C MET A 314 1.06 10.00 13.35
N ILE A 315 1.64 8.91 12.88
CA ILE A 315 2.72 8.22 13.56
C ILE A 315 4.02 8.58 12.86
N ALA A 316 4.95 9.22 13.57
CA ALA A 316 6.24 9.60 13.03
C ALA A 316 7.08 8.36 12.66
N ALA A 317 7.96 8.52 11.67
CA ALA A 317 8.87 7.46 11.25
C ALA A 317 9.70 6.89 12.41
N GLY A 318 9.91 5.57 12.42
CA GLY A 318 10.70 4.84 13.41
C GLY A 318 10.09 4.74 14.81
N SER A 319 8.81 5.13 14.99
CA SER A 319 8.18 5.11 16.31
C SER A 319 7.77 3.71 16.77
N LEU A 320 7.85 3.44 18.08
CA LEU A 320 7.32 2.22 18.71
C LEU A 320 6.06 2.55 19.52
N VAL A 321 4.89 2.23 18.98
CA VAL A 321 3.59 2.57 19.59
C VAL A 321 3.05 1.36 20.35
N LEU A 322 2.87 1.53 21.66
CA LEU A 322 2.41 0.48 22.59
C LEU A 322 1.12 0.86 23.33
N LYS A 323 0.53 2.01 23.01
CA LYS A 323 -0.69 2.56 23.64
C LYS A 323 -1.54 3.25 22.58
N ASP A 324 -2.83 3.38 22.86
CA ASP A 324 -3.75 4.13 22.01
C ASP A 324 -3.25 5.54 21.73
N VAL A 325 -3.43 5.97 20.48
CA VAL A 325 -3.11 7.32 19.99
C VAL A 325 -4.44 8.03 19.69
N PRO A 326 -4.73 9.18 20.32
CA PRO A 326 -5.95 9.92 20.07
C PRO A 326 -6.11 10.34 18.60
N PRO A 327 -7.36 10.55 18.11
CA PRO A 327 -7.60 11.16 16.81
C PRO A 327 -6.90 12.51 16.64
N HIS A 328 -6.54 12.83 15.40
CA HIS A 328 -5.90 14.10 15.03
C HIS A 328 -4.70 14.47 15.93
N SER A 329 -3.87 13.49 16.27
CA SER A 329 -2.67 13.70 17.07
C SER A 329 -1.42 13.12 16.41
N ILE A 330 -0.26 13.69 16.75
CA ILE A 330 1.04 13.19 16.31
C ILE A 330 1.67 12.40 17.46
N ALA A 331 2.08 11.15 17.20
CA ALA A 331 2.85 10.35 18.12
C ALA A 331 4.24 10.02 17.56
N ALA A 332 5.28 10.16 18.40
CA ALA A 332 6.66 9.94 18.02
C ALA A 332 7.50 9.32 19.15
N GLY A 333 8.54 8.56 18.79
CA GLY A 333 9.58 8.08 19.71
C GLY A 333 9.51 6.58 20.05
N ILE A 334 10.43 6.14 20.92
CA ILE A 334 10.57 4.74 21.37
C ILE A 334 10.69 4.71 22.91
N PRO A 335 9.63 4.34 23.66
CA PRO A 335 8.25 4.18 23.20
C PRO A 335 7.64 5.54 22.78
N ALA A 336 6.66 5.48 21.88
CA ALA A 336 6.02 6.65 21.33
C ALA A 336 5.19 7.40 22.38
N LYS A 337 5.23 8.74 22.31
CA LYS A 337 4.37 9.63 23.08
C LYS A 337 3.65 10.58 22.13
N VAL A 338 2.44 11.00 22.50
CA VAL A 338 1.74 12.08 21.80
C VAL A 338 2.52 13.36 22.03
N ILE A 339 2.93 14.03 20.94
CA ILE A 339 3.75 15.24 20.98
C ILE A 339 2.96 16.51 20.64
N SER A 340 1.89 16.39 19.85
CA SER A 340 1.04 17.53 19.46
C SER A 340 -0.30 17.07 18.89
N GLY A 341 -1.23 18.02 18.78
CA GLY A 341 -2.41 17.88 17.92
C GLY A 341 -2.09 18.24 16.47
N LEU A 342 -2.73 17.58 15.51
CA LEU A 342 -2.73 17.95 14.10
C LEU A 342 -3.79 19.02 13.85
N GLN A 343 -3.38 20.10 13.18
CA GLN A 343 -4.34 21.05 12.61
C GLN A 343 -4.81 20.64 11.22
N ASP A 344 -4.05 19.78 10.54
CA ASP A 344 -4.44 19.18 9.28
C ASP A 344 -5.44 18.05 9.56
N HIS A 345 -6.58 18.07 8.86
CA HIS A 345 -7.63 17.07 9.08
C HIS A 345 -7.27 15.71 8.44
N ASP A 346 -6.41 15.69 7.41
CA ASP A 346 -6.12 14.50 6.62
C ASP A 346 -4.60 14.33 6.35
N PRO A 347 -3.78 13.97 7.37
CA PRO A 347 -2.33 13.85 7.19
C PRO A 347 -1.93 12.80 6.15
N SER A 348 -2.76 11.78 5.93
CA SER A 348 -2.53 10.76 4.90
C SER A 348 -2.63 11.31 3.47
N LEU A 349 -3.32 12.43 3.25
CA LEU A 349 -3.45 13.06 1.94
C LEU A 349 -2.31 14.04 1.70
N THR A 350 -1.89 14.77 2.74
CA THR A 350 -0.83 15.78 2.59
C THR A 350 0.58 15.21 2.64
N MET A 351 0.74 13.97 3.14
CA MET A 351 2.02 13.26 3.22
C MET A 351 3.14 14.08 3.90
N LYS A 352 2.75 14.96 4.83
CA LYS A 352 3.68 15.75 5.63
C LYS A 352 4.28 14.86 6.72
N HIS A 353 5.54 14.47 6.50
CA HIS A 353 6.27 13.57 7.40
C HIS A 353 7.03 14.29 8.52
N ASP A 354 7.09 15.62 8.48
CA ASP A 354 7.84 16.43 9.41
C ASP A 354 7.18 16.45 10.79
N ALA A 355 7.79 15.72 11.72
CA ALA A 355 7.47 15.80 13.15
C ALA A 355 8.25 16.94 13.88
N THR A 356 8.82 17.93 13.16
CA THR A 356 9.85 18.88 13.67
C THR A 356 9.50 20.37 13.44
N LYS A 357 9.95 21.38 14.21
CA LYS A 357 11.22 21.55 14.98
C LYS A 357 11.09 22.02 16.44
N ASP A 358 9.96 22.57 16.89
CA ASP A 358 9.92 23.30 18.19
C ASP A 358 9.90 22.39 19.44
N PHE A 359 9.74 21.08 19.26
CA PHE A 359 9.47 20.16 20.36
C PHE A 359 10.73 19.66 21.10
N PHE A 360 11.87 19.50 20.42
CA PHE A 360 13.12 19.08 21.08
C PHE A 360 13.84 20.25 21.78
N LEU A 361 13.49 21.50 21.46
CA LEU A 361 14.04 22.69 22.11
C LEU A 361 13.34 23.02 23.44
N ALA A 362 12.17 22.45 23.72
CA ALA A 362 11.45 22.65 24.98
C ALA A 362 11.88 21.66 26.09
N SER A 363 12.87 20.80 25.83
CA SER A 363 13.34 19.76 26.77
C SER A 363 14.85 19.76 27.00
N SER A 364 15.56 20.82 26.60
CA SER A 364 17.01 21.00 26.81
C SER A 364 17.31 22.10 27.82
#